data_AF-A0A4Y2T6Y2-F1
#
_entry.id   AF-A0A4Y2T6Y2-F1
#
_cell.length_a   1.000
_cell.length_b   1.000
_cell.length_c   1.000
_cell.angle_alpha   90.00
_cell.angle_beta   90.00
_cell.angle_gamma   90.00
#
_symmetry.space_group_name_H-M   'P 1'
#
loop_
_entity.id
_entity.type
_entity.pdbx_description
1 polymer ?
#
loop_
_entity_poly.entity_id
_entity_poly.type
_entity_poly.pdbx_seq_one_letter_code
_entity_poly.pdbx_strand_id
1 'polypeptide(L)'
;MNMPAESSPFAFPKLDGSNYTSWKEDMKVVLMDRGCWSFIIEEDKPCPEQATEKEKFNKEAWNILKTNFEPTSKARLAVLIDEFFKLKFNPEEETIGIFCKRVDEKKTQVKEAGFEIAELLIALQLIRRLPAEYDHLVQTLYRLKDEEFNHWEVEKQLVNEAG
;
A
#
# COMPACT_ATOMS: atom_id res chain seq x y z
N MET A 1 -31.71 -0.03 -37.03
CA MET A 1 -30.39 0.63 -36.91
C MET A 1 -29.67 -0.03 -35.76
N ASN A 2 -28.62 -0.82 -36.02
CA ASN A 2 -27.78 -1.35 -34.95
C ASN A 2 -26.84 -0.23 -34.51
N MET A 3 -26.88 0.13 -33.23
CA MET A 3 -25.80 0.91 -32.62
C MET A 3 -24.52 0.05 -32.70
N PRO A 4 -23.38 0.58 -33.17
CA PRO A 4 -22.12 -0.12 -33.02
C PRO A 4 -21.84 -0.23 -31.52
N ALA A 5 -21.60 -1.44 -31.02
CA ALA A 5 -21.04 -1.63 -29.69
C ALA A 5 -19.66 -0.96 -29.72
N GLU A 6 -19.49 0.16 -29.01
CA GLU A 6 -18.19 0.78 -28.83
C GLU A 6 -17.27 -0.25 -28.18
N SER A 7 -16.37 -0.83 -28.98
CA SER A 7 -15.32 -1.69 -28.49
C SER A 7 -14.38 -0.81 -27.68
N SER A 8 -14.44 -0.94 -26.36
CA SER A 8 -13.55 -0.25 -25.43
C SER A 8 -12.09 -0.39 -25.90
N PRO A 9 -11.33 0.71 -26.07
CA PRO A 9 -9.94 0.67 -26.55
C PRO A 9 -8.99 0.04 -25.53
N PHE A 10 -9.45 -0.19 -24.31
CA PHE A 10 -8.68 -0.81 -23.23
C PHE A 10 -8.72 -2.34 -23.35
N ALA A 11 -7.56 -2.95 -23.63
CA ALA A 11 -7.36 -4.38 -23.44
C ALA A 11 -7.31 -4.67 -21.94
N PHE A 12 -8.42 -5.16 -21.39
CA PHE A 12 -8.58 -5.34 -19.96
C PHE A 12 -8.23 -6.78 -19.55
N PRO A 13 -7.18 -7.02 -18.74
CA PRO A 13 -6.86 -8.36 -18.28
C PRO A 13 -8.03 -8.92 -17.46
N LYS A 14 -8.25 -10.23 -17.57
CA LYS A 14 -9.27 -10.90 -16.74
C LYS A 14 -8.83 -10.82 -15.28
N LEU A 15 -9.72 -10.36 -14.40
CA LEU A 15 -9.44 -10.28 -12.97
C LEU A 15 -9.13 -11.68 -12.42
N ASP A 16 -8.03 -11.77 -11.68
CA ASP A 16 -7.62 -12.93 -10.91
C ASP A 16 -7.11 -12.50 -9.52
N GLY A 17 -6.75 -13.47 -8.68
CA GLY A 17 -6.30 -13.20 -7.31
C GLY A 17 -4.95 -12.50 -7.20
N SER A 18 -4.18 -12.38 -8.29
CA SER A 18 -2.83 -11.82 -8.30
C SER A 18 -2.75 -10.42 -8.91
N ASN A 19 -3.75 -10.01 -9.69
CA ASN A 19 -3.71 -8.78 -10.47
C ASN A 19 -4.68 -7.68 -9.98
N TYR A 20 -5.41 -7.89 -8.89
CA TYR A 20 -6.46 -6.96 -8.42
C TYR A 20 -5.95 -5.52 -8.26
N THR A 21 -4.74 -5.30 -7.70
CA THR A 21 -4.20 -3.96 -7.50
C THR A 21 -4.06 -3.19 -8.81
N SER A 22 -3.41 -3.77 -9.82
CA SER A 22 -3.25 -3.16 -11.14
C SER A 22 -4.59 -3.06 -11.87
N TRP A 23 -5.39 -4.12 -11.82
CA TRP A 23 -6.72 -4.17 -12.43
C TRP A 23 -7.66 -3.08 -11.89
N LYS A 24 -7.59 -2.79 -10.58
CA LYS A 24 -8.38 -1.76 -9.90
C LYS A 24 -8.05 -0.36 -10.42
N GLU A 25 -6.77 -0.04 -10.59
CA GLU A 25 -6.35 1.26 -11.14
C GLU A 25 -6.73 1.41 -12.62
N ASP A 26 -6.57 0.36 -13.42
CA ASP A 26 -7.04 0.36 -14.81
C ASP A 26 -8.58 0.57 -14.86
N MET A 27 -9.32 -0.02 -13.91
CA MET A 27 -10.79 -0.01 -13.94
C MET A 27 -11.30 1.36 -13.52
N LYS A 28 -10.60 1.99 -12.59
CA LYS A 28 -10.80 3.38 -12.21
C LYS A 28 -10.64 4.32 -13.40
N VAL A 29 -9.61 4.14 -14.25
CA VAL A 29 -9.43 4.95 -15.47
C VAL A 29 -10.63 4.79 -16.42
N VAL A 30 -11.09 3.55 -16.65
CA VAL A 30 -12.26 3.28 -17.50
C VAL A 30 -13.54 3.92 -16.93
N LEU A 31 -13.72 3.86 -15.62
CA LEU A 31 -14.88 4.45 -14.95
C LEU A 31 -14.83 5.98 -14.97
N MET A 32 -13.64 6.59 -14.93
CA MET A 32 -13.46 8.04 -15.09
C MET A 32 -13.84 8.49 -16.49
N ASP A 33 -13.35 7.80 -17.53
CA ASP A 33 -13.68 8.07 -18.94
C ASP A 33 -15.20 8.01 -19.20
N ARG A 34 -15.88 7.06 -18.56
CA ARG A 34 -17.32 6.87 -18.68
C ARG A 34 -18.16 7.75 -17.74
N GLY A 35 -17.54 8.65 -16.97
CA GLY A 35 -18.22 9.50 -15.99
C GLY A 35 -18.91 8.75 -14.85
N CYS A 36 -18.60 7.47 -14.66
CA CYS A 36 -19.23 6.59 -13.65
C CYS A 36 -18.46 6.58 -12.32
N TRP A 37 -17.21 7.07 -12.32
CA TRP A 37 -16.31 7.02 -11.16
C TRP A 37 -16.84 7.80 -9.95
N SER A 38 -17.41 8.99 -10.15
CA SER A 38 -17.93 9.85 -9.07
C SER A 38 -19.00 9.17 -8.20
N PHE A 39 -19.78 8.24 -8.77
CA PHE A 39 -20.81 7.49 -8.04
C PHE A 39 -20.25 6.39 -7.13
N ILE A 40 -18.99 6.00 -7.34
CA ILE A 40 -18.32 4.87 -6.70
C ILE A 40 -17.40 5.32 -5.55
N ILE A 41 -16.84 6.54 -5.61
CA ILE A 41 -15.86 7.04 -4.61
C ILE A 41 -16.49 7.38 -3.26
N GLU A 42 -17.74 7.85 -3.23
CA GLU A 42 -18.37 8.29 -1.99
C GLU A 42 -18.87 7.05 -1.19
N GLU A 43 -17.98 6.52 -0.35
CA GLU A 43 -18.13 5.28 0.44
C GLU A 43 -19.34 5.31 1.39
N ASP A 44 -19.61 6.46 2.03
CA ASP A 44 -20.67 6.62 3.03
C ASP A 44 -21.93 7.32 2.50
N LYS A 45 -21.94 7.76 1.24
CA LYS A 45 -23.10 8.48 0.70
C LYS A 45 -24.10 7.49 0.11
N PRO A 46 -25.36 7.49 0.58
CA PRO A 46 -26.41 6.73 -0.07
C PRO A 46 -26.47 7.16 -1.54
N CYS A 47 -26.61 6.18 -2.43
CA CYS A 47 -26.76 6.44 -3.86
C CYS A 47 -27.90 7.47 -4.02
N PRO A 48 -27.73 8.54 -4.82
CA PRO A 48 -28.78 9.54 -5.00
C PRO A 48 -30.10 8.85 -5.33
N GLU A 49 -31.21 9.30 -4.76
CA GLU A 49 -32.53 8.70 -5.06
C GLU A 49 -32.83 8.70 -6.57
N GLN A 50 -32.24 9.67 -7.28
CA GLN A 50 -32.35 9.89 -8.72
C GLN A 50 -31.36 9.05 -9.55
N ALA A 51 -30.50 8.24 -8.93
CA ALA A 51 -29.55 7.40 -9.65
C ALA A 51 -30.28 6.34 -10.48
N THR A 52 -29.81 6.17 -11.71
CA THR A 52 -30.27 5.15 -12.65
C THR A 52 -30.00 3.74 -12.09
N GLU A 53 -30.79 2.77 -12.53
CA GLU A 53 -30.57 1.35 -12.17
C GLU A 53 -29.16 0.88 -12.55
N LYS A 54 -28.62 1.40 -13.66
CA LYS A 54 -27.25 1.14 -14.12
C LYS A 54 -26.21 1.66 -13.13
N GLU A 55 -26.39 2.85 -12.58
CA GLU A 55 -25.47 3.42 -11.57
C GLU A 55 -25.52 2.63 -10.26
N LYS A 56 -26.72 2.21 -9.82
CA LYS A 56 -26.88 1.36 -8.64
C LYS A 56 -26.20 0.00 -8.82
N PHE A 57 -26.42 -0.64 -9.96
CA PHE A 57 -25.76 -1.91 -10.31
C PHE A 57 -24.23 -1.77 -10.35
N ASN A 58 -23.71 -0.70 -10.96
CA ASN A 58 -22.27 -0.44 -11.02
C ASN A 58 -21.66 -0.26 -9.61
N LYS A 59 -22.34 0.45 -8.71
CA LYS A 59 -21.90 0.63 -7.32
C LYS A 59 -21.91 -0.70 -6.55
N GLU A 60 -22.95 -1.50 -6.71
CA GLU A 60 -23.06 -2.82 -6.06
C GLU A 60 -21.99 -3.80 -6.60
N ALA A 61 -21.80 -3.86 -7.92
CA ALA A 61 -20.76 -4.68 -8.54
C ALA A 61 -19.36 -4.28 -8.06
N TRP A 62 -19.08 -2.98 -7.94
CA TRP A 62 -17.82 -2.49 -7.39
C TRP A 62 -17.62 -2.92 -5.93
N ASN A 63 -18.65 -2.83 -5.09
CA ASN A 63 -18.58 -3.25 -3.70
C ASN A 63 -18.33 -4.76 -3.54
N ILE A 64 -18.93 -5.59 -4.39
CA ILE A 64 -18.68 -7.03 -4.42
C ILE A 64 -17.24 -7.34 -4.83
N LEU A 65 -16.72 -6.65 -5.86
CA LEU A 65 -15.33 -6.81 -6.30
C LEU A 65 -14.35 -6.38 -5.19
N LYS A 66 -14.60 -5.23 -4.55
CA LYS A 66 -13.81 -4.75 -3.42
C LYS A 66 -13.84 -5.74 -2.27
N THR A 67 -15.01 -6.21 -1.85
CA THR A 67 -15.15 -7.16 -0.73
C THR A 67 -14.41 -8.47 -0.98
N ASN A 68 -14.42 -8.98 -2.22
CA ASN A 68 -13.84 -10.29 -2.54
C ASN A 68 -12.35 -10.24 -2.89
N PHE A 69 -11.88 -9.15 -3.48
CA PHE A 69 -10.52 -9.07 -4.03
C PHE A 69 -9.65 -8.01 -3.36
N GLU A 70 -10.24 -7.04 -2.64
CA GLU A 70 -9.44 -6.17 -1.79
C GLU A 70 -8.95 -6.98 -0.60
N PRO A 71 -7.63 -7.19 -0.44
CA PRO A 71 -7.13 -8.11 0.56
C PRO A 71 -6.97 -7.38 1.90
N THR A 72 -8.05 -6.81 2.42
CA THR A 72 -8.09 -5.97 3.63
C THR A 72 -8.81 -6.66 4.78
N SER A 73 -8.55 -7.97 5.00
CA SER A 73 -9.05 -8.62 6.22
C SER A 73 -8.23 -8.15 7.43
N LYS A 74 -8.89 -7.95 8.58
CA LYS A 74 -8.21 -7.63 9.85
C LYS A 74 -7.15 -8.68 10.22
N ALA A 75 -7.39 -9.94 9.85
CA ALA A 75 -6.45 -11.03 10.04
C ALA A 75 -5.18 -10.85 9.19
N ARG A 76 -5.30 -10.47 7.91
CA ARG A 76 -4.14 -10.18 7.06
C ARG A 76 -3.36 -8.98 7.58
N LEU A 77 -4.05 -7.91 7.97
CA LEU A 77 -3.39 -6.74 8.55
C LEU A 77 -2.63 -7.11 9.83
N ALA A 78 -3.24 -7.90 10.73
CA ALA A 78 -2.57 -8.37 11.94
C ALA A 78 -1.30 -9.17 11.62
N VAL A 79 -1.36 -10.08 10.64
CA VAL A 79 -0.17 -10.85 10.19
C VAL A 79 0.91 -9.92 9.61
N LEU A 80 0.55 -8.96 8.75
CA LEU A 80 1.52 -8.05 8.15
C LEU A 80 2.18 -7.12 9.17
N ILE A 81 1.42 -6.63 10.15
CA ILE A 81 1.95 -5.82 11.27
C ILE A 81 2.89 -6.66 12.13
N ASP A 82 2.51 -7.89 12.47
CA ASP A 82 3.36 -8.82 13.21
C ASP A 82 4.67 -9.10 12.48
N GLU A 83 4.60 -9.37 11.17
CA GLU A 83 5.77 -9.60 10.33
C GLU A 83 6.65 -8.36 10.24
N PHE A 84 6.06 -7.17 10.05
CA PHE A 84 6.77 -5.90 10.05
C PHE A 84 7.59 -5.76 11.32
N PHE A 85 6.98 -5.97 12.49
CA PHE A 85 7.68 -5.83 13.76
C PHE A 85 8.59 -7.02 14.12
N LYS A 86 8.53 -8.13 13.38
CA LYS A 86 9.46 -9.26 13.52
C LYS A 86 10.72 -9.11 12.67
N LEU A 87 10.72 -8.25 11.65
CA LEU A 87 11.91 -8.01 10.81
C LEU A 87 13.11 -7.67 11.70
N LYS A 88 14.24 -8.28 11.37
CA LYS A 88 15.53 -8.16 12.03
C LYS A 88 16.61 -8.23 10.96
N PHE A 89 17.61 -7.37 11.08
CA PHE A 89 18.79 -7.39 10.23
C PHE A 89 19.65 -8.61 10.54
N ASN A 90 20.08 -9.32 9.50
CA ASN A 90 21.04 -10.42 9.62
C ASN A 90 22.34 -10.13 8.84
N PRO A 91 23.43 -9.74 9.52
CA PRO A 91 24.68 -9.38 8.83
C PRO A 91 25.34 -10.56 8.10
N GLU A 92 24.97 -11.81 8.40
CA GLU A 92 25.49 -13.00 7.70
C GLU A 92 24.76 -13.28 6.37
N GLU A 93 23.52 -12.79 6.22
CA GLU A 93 22.65 -13.11 5.07
C GLU A 93 22.36 -11.91 4.17
N GLU A 94 22.42 -10.69 4.69
CA GLU A 94 22.01 -9.50 3.96
C GLU A 94 22.88 -8.28 4.29
N THR A 95 22.88 -7.29 3.39
CA THR A 95 23.46 -5.97 3.64
C THR A 95 22.42 -5.04 4.27
N ILE A 96 22.85 -3.93 4.87
CA ILE A 96 21.92 -2.95 5.46
C ILE A 96 20.92 -2.42 4.42
N GLY A 97 21.36 -2.20 3.18
CA GLY A 97 20.47 -1.74 2.11
C GLY A 97 19.41 -2.77 1.72
N ILE A 98 19.75 -4.06 1.75
CA ILE A 98 18.77 -5.14 1.53
C ILE A 98 17.75 -5.18 2.69
N PHE A 99 18.23 -4.98 3.92
CA PHE A 99 17.34 -4.89 5.08
C PHE A 99 16.38 -3.70 5.00
N CYS A 100 16.87 -2.50 4.66
CA CYS A 100 16.04 -1.32 4.45
C CYS A 100 14.96 -1.57 3.39
N LYS A 101 15.35 -2.17 2.26
CA LYS A 101 14.41 -2.55 1.19
C LYS A 101 13.30 -3.48 1.70
N ARG A 102 13.63 -4.50 2.50
CA ARG A 102 12.62 -5.41 3.08
C ARG A 102 11.64 -4.69 4.01
N VAL A 103 12.12 -3.71 4.78
CA VAL A 103 11.27 -2.87 5.62
C VAL A 103 10.33 -2.03 4.77
N ASP A 104 10.80 -1.42 3.69
CA ASP A 104 9.99 -0.62 2.76
C ASP A 104 8.96 -1.48 2.00
N GLU A 105 9.35 -2.68 1.53
CA GLU A 105 8.44 -3.65 0.92
C GLU A 105 7.31 -4.04 1.89
N LYS A 106 7.64 -4.29 3.17
CA LYS A 106 6.64 -4.64 4.17
C LYS A 106 5.75 -3.45 4.56
N LYS A 107 6.30 -2.24 4.64
CA LYS A 107 5.54 -0.98 4.79
C LYS A 107 4.52 -0.83 3.67
N THR A 108 4.94 -1.06 2.43
CA THR A 108 4.08 -0.98 1.25
C THR A 108 2.95 -2.02 1.31
N GLN A 109 3.24 -3.26 1.70
CA GLN A 109 2.20 -4.30 1.88
C GLN A 109 1.16 -3.93 2.94
N VAL A 110 1.58 -3.28 4.03
CA VAL A 110 0.66 -2.79 5.08
C VAL A 110 -0.21 -1.65 4.54
N LYS A 111 0.37 -0.73 3.76
CA LYS A 111 -0.35 0.35 3.06
C LYS A 111 -1.39 -0.18 2.08
N GLU A 112 -1.02 -1.19 1.29
CA GLU A 112 -1.94 -1.88 0.37
C GLU A 112 -3.04 -2.65 1.10
N ALA A 113 -2.80 -3.06 2.36
CA ALA A 113 -3.80 -3.64 3.25
C ALA A 113 -4.66 -2.57 3.96
N GLY A 114 -4.60 -1.31 3.54
CA GLY A 114 -5.47 -0.23 4.00
C GLY A 114 -5.04 0.46 5.30
N PHE A 115 -3.79 0.27 5.74
CA PHE A 115 -3.25 0.91 6.94
C PHE A 115 -1.89 1.55 6.67
N GLU A 116 -1.66 2.76 7.15
CA GLU A 116 -0.36 3.43 7.00
C GLU A 116 0.42 3.40 8.31
N ILE A 117 1.63 2.84 8.27
CA ILE A 117 2.52 2.82 9.43
C ILE A 117 3.10 4.23 9.62
N ALA A 118 3.06 4.74 10.84
CA ALA A 118 3.65 6.03 11.17
C ALA A 118 5.17 6.06 10.87
N GLU A 119 5.65 7.16 10.30
CA GLU A 119 7.06 7.36 9.93
C GLU A 119 8.01 7.08 11.09
N LEU A 120 7.65 7.50 12.30
CA LEU A 120 8.39 7.21 13.53
C LEU A 120 8.59 5.69 13.75
N LEU A 121 7.54 4.89 13.55
CA LEU A 121 7.62 3.43 13.76
C LEU A 121 8.46 2.74 12.69
N ILE A 122 8.47 3.28 11.47
CA ILE A 122 9.31 2.79 10.38
C ILE A 122 10.78 3.09 10.67
N ALA A 123 11.08 4.34 11.03
CA ALA A 123 12.41 4.78 11.43
C ALA A 123 12.95 3.97 12.61
N LEU A 124 12.15 3.78 13.66
CA LEU A 124 12.50 2.92 14.79
C LEU A 124 12.70 1.46 14.37
N GLN A 125 11.95 0.97 13.38
CA GLN A 125 12.10 -0.40 12.92
C GLN A 125 13.44 -0.65 12.21
N LEU A 126 13.98 0.35 11.52
CA LEU A 126 15.30 0.24 10.90
C LEU A 126 16.42 0.11 11.93
N ILE A 127 16.29 0.71 13.12
CA ILE A 127 17.39 0.82 14.08
C ILE A 127 17.29 -0.10 15.31
N ARG A 128 16.07 -0.52 15.72
CA ARG A 128 15.87 -1.19 17.02
C ARG A 128 16.41 -2.62 17.14
N ARG A 129 16.85 -3.25 16.04
CA ARG A 129 17.42 -4.62 16.03
C ARG A 129 18.71 -4.71 15.22
N LEU A 130 19.48 -3.64 15.16
CA LEU A 130 20.80 -3.67 14.57
C LEU A 130 21.84 -4.28 15.54
N PRO A 131 22.92 -4.87 15.01
CA PRO A 131 24.09 -5.27 15.79
C PRO A 131 24.74 -4.09 16.54
N ALA A 132 25.53 -4.42 17.56
CA ALA A 132 26.20 -3.44 18.41
C ALA A 132 27.20 -2.56 17.64
N GLU A 133 27.70 -3.02 16.50
CA GLU A 133 28.56 -2.20 15.62
C GLU A 133 27.88 -0.88 15.19
N TYR A 134 26.55 -0.84 15.15
CA TYR A 134 25.77 0.35 14.79
C TYR A 134 25.39 1.23 15.99
N ASP A 135 25.77 0.88 17.22
CA ASP A 135 25.30 1.58 18.43
C ASP A 135 25.61 3.09 18.39
N HIS A 136 26.80 3.48 17.92
CA HIS A 136 27.18 4.88 17.81
C HIS A 136 26.26 5.65 16.85
N LEU A 137 25.95 5.05 15.70
CA LEU A 137 25.03 5.63 14.72
C LEU A 137 23.62 5.75 15.31
N VAL A 138 23.13 4.69 15.95
CA VAL A 138 21.81 4.68 16.61
C VAL A 138 21.70 5.79 17.66
N GLN A 139 22.74 6.00 18.48
CA GLN A 139 22.76 7.11 19.46
C GLN A 139 22.75 8.49 18.80
N THR A 140 23.38 8.63 17.63
CA THR A 140 23.36 9.89 16.86
C THR A 140 21.98 10.14 16.27
N LEU A 141 21.34 9.10 15.73
CA LEU A 141 19.98 9.17 15.19
C LEU A 141 18.94 9.55 16.25
N TYR A 142 19.08 9.06 17.49
CA TYR A 142 18.19 9.46 18.59
C TYR A 142 18.34 10.92 19.04
N ARG A 143 19.39 11.63 18.59
CA ARG A 143 19.58 13.06 18.90
C ARG A 143 19.03 13.97 17.81
N LEU A 144 18.55 13.41 16.70
CA LEU A 144 17.83 14.18 15.69
C LEU A 144 16.58 14.79 16.32
N LYS A 145 16.15 15.93 15.78
CA LYS A 145 14.87 16.52 16.17
C LYS A 145 13.74 15.63 15.67
N ASP A 146 12.58 15.72 16.31
CA ASP A 146 11.41 14.93 15.96
C ASP A 146 11.00 15.12 14.48
N GLU A 147 11.19 16.32 13.92
CA GLU A 147 10.86 16.60 12.51
C GLU A 147 11.86 15.98 11.53
N GLU A 148 13.09 15.72 11.98
CA GLU A 148 14.18 15.14 11.20
C GLU A 148 14.20 13.61 11.30
N PHE A 149 13.65 13.04 12.38
CA PHE A 149 13.59 11.60 12.61
C PHE A 149 12.45 10.93 11.81
N ASN A 150 12.73 10.60 10.56
CA ASN A 150 11.81 9.93 9.65
C ASN A 150 12.50 8.76 8.91
N HIS A 151 11.71 7.96 8.18
CA HIS A 151 12.19 6.78 7.46
C HIS A 151 13.38 7.10 6.54
N TRP A 152 13.23 8.14 5.73
CA TRP A 152 14.20 8.53 4.72
C TRP A 152 15.56 8.91 5.31
N GLU A 153 15.57 9.78 6.32
CA GLU A 153 16.83 10.24 6.91
C GLU A 153 17.55 9.11 7.66
N VAL A 154 16.81 8.25 8.36
CA VAL A 154 17.38 7.07 9.02
C VAL A 154 17.99 6.09 8.01
N GLU A 155 17.25 5.74 6.95
CA GLU A 155 17.74 4.84 5.89
C GLU A 155 19.00 5.39 5.23
N LYS A 156 18.98 6.68 4.88
CA LYS A 156 20.12 7.37 4.25
C LYS A 156 21.37 7.29 5.13
N GLN A 157 21.26 7.56 6.43
CA GLN A 157 22.42 7.48 7.33
C GLN A 157 22.92 6.05 7.52
N LEU A 158 22.01 5.06 7.59
CA LEU A 158 22.36 3.64 7.68
C LEU A 158 23.16 3.15 6.46
N VAL A 159 22.72 3.51 5.26
CA VAL A 159 23.39 3.11 4.02
C VAL A 159 24.75 3.80 3.87
N ASN A 160 24.89 5.05 4.33
CA ASN A 160 26.16 5.78 4.29
C ASN A 160 27.20 5.22 5.27
N GLU A 161 26.80 4.75 6.46
CA GLU A 161 27.72 4.16 7.45
C GLU A 161 28.24 2.78 7.00
N ALA A 162 27.44 2.04 6.23
CA ALA A 162 27.77 0.70 5.77
C ALA A 162 28.51 0.65 4.41
N GLY A 163 28.69 1.79 3.75
CA GLY A 163 29.39 1.93 2.46
C GLY A 163 30.85 2.33 2.64
#